data_AF-A0A7C2JX15-F1
#
_entry.id   AF-A0A7C2JX15-F1
#
_cell.length_a   1.000
_cell.length_b   1.000
_cell.length_c   1.000
_cell.angle_alpha   90.00
_cell.angle_beta   90.00
_cell.angle_gamma   90.00
#
_symmetry.space_group_name_H-M   'P 1'
#
loop_
_entity.id
_entity.type
_entity.pdbx_description
1 polymer ?
#
loop_
_entity_poly.entity_id
_entity_poly.type
_entity_poly.pdbx_seq_one_letter_code
_entity_poly.pdbx_strand_id
1 'polypeptide(L)'
;MSASLEQVAKRVGWYSDPARLLANPDLFLARVMARGGSEDVVEVLRHFSIDALRRAYLHAPPGLFTKRAWAYWGLVLVNDAARPMPERFPNANRLDWRKAT
;
A
#
# COMPACT_ATOMS: atom_id res chain seq x y z
N MET A 1 -15.32 -11.61 11.06
CA MET A 1 -14.82 -10.85 9.88
C MET A 1 -15.87 -10.96 8.77
N SER A 2 -16.11 -9.91 7.99
CA SER A 2 -17.11 -9.92 6.92
C SER A 2 -16.62 -10.78 5.74
N ALA A 3 -17.49 -11.62 5.18
CA ALA A 3 -17.17 -12.46 4.02
C ALA A 3 -16.66 -11.64 2.82
N SER A 4 -17.12 -10.39 2.70
CA SER A 4 -16.69 -9.44 1.67
C SER A 4 -15.21 -9.04 1.79
N LEU A 5 -14.69 -8.80 2.99
CA LEU A 5 -13.28 -8.42 3.17
C LEU A 5 -12.33 -9.59 2.90
N GLU A 6 -12.74 -10.81 3.20
CA GLU A 6 -11.96 -12.00 2.87
C GLU A 6 -11.83 -12.22 1.37
N GLN A 7 -12.91 -11.96 0.62
CA GLN A 7 -12.90 -11.97 -0.84
C GLN A 7 -11.95 -10.89 -1.41
N VAL A 8 -12.00 -9.67 -0.86
CA VAL A 8 -11.05 -8.60 -1.24
C VAL A 8 -9.61 -9.04 -0.94
N ALA A 9 -9.35 -9.60 0.25
CA ALA A 9 -8.02 -10.08 0.65
C ALA A 9 -7.46 -11.14 -0.31
N LYS A 10 -8.30 -12.09 -0.77
CA LYS A 10 -7.93 -13.10 -1.77
C LYS A 10 -7.54 -12.48 -3.11
N ARG A 11 -8.24 -11.42 -3.56
CA ARG A 11 -7.92 -10.71 -4.82
C ARG A 11 -6.61 -9.94 -4.73
N VAL A 12 -6.42 -9.14 -3.68
CA VAL A 12 -5.27 -8.22 -3.56
C VAL A 12 -3.99 -8.90 -3.08
N GLY A 13 -4.14 -10.09 -2.48
CA GLY A 13 -3.07 -10.87 -1.86
C GLY A 13 -3.12 -12.34 -2.26
N TRP A 14 -3.33 -12.67 -3.53
CA TRP A 14 -3.49 -14.04 -4.05
C TRP A 14 -2.38 -15.05 -3.67
N TYR A 15 -1.19 -14.57 -3.31
CA TYR A 15 -0.05 -15.38 -2.86
C TYR A 15 0.06 -15.52 -1.33
N SER A 16 -0.85 -14.92 -0.57
CA SER A 16 -0.80 -14.83 0.89
C SER A 16 -2.08 -15.40 1.48
N ASP A 17 -1.97 -15.97 2.69
CA ASP A 17 -3.14 -16.33 3.49
C ASP A 17 -3.99 -15.06 3.76
N PRO A 18 -5.27 -15.04 3.36
CA PRO A 18 -6.19 -13.93 3.61
C PRO A 18 -6.35 -13.61 5.09
N ALA A 19 -6.37 -14.61 5.98
CA ALA A 19 -6.51 -14.40 7.42
C ALA A 19 -5.30 -13.65 7.97
N ARG A 20 -4.08 -14.06 7.58
CA ARG A 20 -2.84 -13.36 7.94
C ARG A 20 -2.79 -11.93 7.40
N LEU A 21 -3.30 -11.70 6.19
CA LEU A 21 -3.36 -10.35 5.62
C LEU A 21 -4.34 -9.46 6.40
N LEU A 22 -5.54 -9.98 6.68
CA LEU A 22 -6.57 -9.26 7.44
C LEU A 22 -6.16 -8.99 8.90
N ALA A 23 -5.32 -9.84 9.48
CA ALA A 23 -4.70 -9.60 10.79
C ALA A 23 -3.73 -8.40 10.80
N ASN A 24 -3.34 -7.89 9.62
CA ASN A 24 -2.49 -6.71 9.45
C ASN A 24 -3.24 -5.63 8.65
N PRO A 25 -4.16 -4.88 9.28
CA PRO A 25 -5.06 -3.96 8.56
C PRO A 25 -4.34 -2.94 7.70
N ASP A 26 -3.23 -2.35 8.16
CA ASP A 26 -2.50 -1.34 7.37
C ASP A 26 -1.89 -1.94 6.11
N LEU A 27 -1.34 -3.16 6.19
CA LEU A 27 -0.80 -3.86 5.03
C LEU A 27 -1.92 -4.26 4.07
N PHE A 28 -3.06 -4.69 4.60
CA PHE A 28 -4.23 -5.01 3.81
C PHE A 28 -4.74 -3.79 3.04
N LEU A 29 -4.97 -2.67 3.72
CA LEU A 29 -5.39 -1.41 3.11
C LEU A 29 -4.38 -0.93 2.07
N ALA A 30 -3.08 -0.99 2.37
CA ALA A 30 -2.03 -0.65 1.42
C ALA A 30 -2.08 -1.54 0.17
N ARG A 31 -2.30 -2.85 0.31
CA ARG A 31 -2.46 -3.78 -0.83
C ARG A 31 -3.72 -3.48 -1.64
N VAL A 32 -4.82 -3.12 -1.00
CA VAL A 32 -6.05 -2.68 -1.68
C VAL A 32 -5.78 -1.42 -2.49
N MET A 33 -5.13 -0.42 -1.91
CA MET A 33 -4.76 0.79 -2.64
C MET A 33 -3.78 0.52 -3.81
N ALA A 34 -2.87 -0.45 -3.65
CA ALA A 34 -1.87 -0.75 -4.67
C ALA A 34 -2.39 -1.63 -5.82
N ARG A 35 -3.34 -2.52 -5.56
CA ARG A 35 -3.77 -3.57 -6.51
C ARG A 35 -5.28 -3.75 -6.66
N GLY A 36 -6.08 -3.25 -5.72
CA GLY A 36 -7.53 -3.41 -5.72
C GLY A 36 -8.21 -2.59 -6.82
N GLY A 37 -9.42 -3.04 -7.19
CA GLY A 37 -10.34 -2.31 -8.05
C GLY A 37 -11.16 -1.26 -7.30
N SER A 38 -11.98 -0.50 -8.02
CA SER A 38 -12.93 0.48 -7.45
C SER A 38 -13.88 -0.16 -6.44
N GLU A 39 -14.36 -1.36 -6.74
CA GLU A 39 -15.31 -2.11 -5.91
C GLU A 39 -14.65 -2.56 -4.61
N ASP A 40 -13.37 -2.93 -4.65
CA ASP A 40 -12.59 -3.30 -3.47
C ASP A 40 -12.41 -2.10 -2.54
N VAL A 41 -12.11 -0.93 -3.10
CA VAL A 41 -11.97 0.32 -2.35
C VAL A 41 -13.30 0.69 -1.69
N VAL A 42 -14.41 0.64 -2.42
CA VAL A 42 -15.75 0.92 -1.89
C VAL A 42 -16.10 -0.05 -0.77
N GLU A 43 -15.82 -1.34 -0.93
CA GLU A 43 -16.08 -2.33 0.11
C GLU A 43 -15.26 -2.04 1.37
N VAL A 44 -13.97 -1.76 1.22
CA VAL A 44 -13.09 -1.45 2.35
C VAL A 44 -13.55 -0.20 3.10
N LEU A 45 -14.02 0.83 2.40
CA LEU A 45 -14.54 2.06 3.02
C LEU A 45 -15.83 1.86 3.83
N ARG A 46 -16.51 0.71 3.71
CA ARG A 46 -17.63 0.35 4.59
C ARG A 46 -17.16 -0.08 5.99
N HIS A 47 -15.90 -0.49 6.13
CA HIS A 47 -15.34 -1.04 7.36
C HIS A 47 -14.21 -0.18 7.94
N PHE A 48 -13.56 0.65 7.12
CA PHE A 48 -12.40 1.46 7.50
C PHE A 48 -12.60 2.93 7.14
N SER A 49 -12.09 3.82 7.99
CA SER A 49 -12.14 5.27 7.73
C SER A 49 -11.10 5.70 6.70
N ILE A 50 -11.30 6.88 6.09
CA ILE A 50 -10.32 7.51 5.22
C ILE A 50 -8.98 7.74 5.94
N ASP A 51 -9.00 8.05 7.24
CA ASP A 51 -7.77 8.18 8.03
C ASP A 51 -7.02 6.86 8.19
N ALA A 52 -7.71 5.72 8.22
CA ALA A 52 -7.06 4.41 8.21
C ALA A 52 -6.34 4.17 6.87
N LEU A 53 -6.96 4.53 5.74
CA LEU A 53 -6.31 4.48 4.43
C LEU A 53 -5.11 5.43 4.38
N ARG A 54 -5.25 6.66 4.87
CA ARG A 54 -4.14 7.62 4.96
C ARG A 54 -2.99 7.06 5.78
N ARG A 55 -3.26 6.49 6.96
CA ARG A 55 -2.23 5.85 7.81
C ARG A 55 -1.53 4.72 7.07
N ALA A 56 -2.28 3.83 6.43
CA ALA A 56 -1.75 2.71 5.67
C ALA A 56 -0.88 3.16 4.47
N TYR A 57 -1.26 4.23 3.79
CA TYR A 57 -0.47 4.84 2.72
C TYR A 57 0.86 5.41 3.25
N LEU A 58 0.83 6.14 4.36
CA LEU A 58 2.01 6.78 4.94
C LEU A 58 3.02 5.78 5.51
N HIS A 59 2.56 4.62 6.00
CA HIS A 59 3.39 3.57 6.59
C HIS A 59 3.60 2.38 5.66
N ALA A 60 3.31 2.55 4.36
CA ALA A 60 3.42 1.48 3.40
C ALA A 60 4.87 0.99 3.25
N PRO A 61 5.10 -0.34 3.19
CA PRO A 61 6.43 -0.86 2.99
C PRO A 61 6.97 -0.51 1.58
N PRO A 62 8.29 -0.37 1.44
CA PRO A 62 8.94 -0.06 0.16
C PRO A 62 8.64 -1.16 -0.87
N GLY A 63 8.39 -0.74 -2.12
CA GLY A 63 8.11 -1.65 -3.24
C GLY A 63 6.69 -2.22 -3.30
N LEU A 64 5.81 -1.88 -2.36
CA LEU A 64 4.42 -2.34 -2.39
C LEU A 64 3.58 -1.60 -3.44
N PHE A 65 3.75 -0.28 -3.52
CA PHE A 65 3.04 0.58 -4.47
C PHE A 65 3.72 0.62 -5.83
N THR A 66 2.92 0.74 -6.89
CA THR A 66 3.41 1.24 -8.18
C THR A 66 3.51 2.76 -8.15
N LYS A 67 4.35 3.37 -9.01
CA LYS A 67 4.45 4.83 -9.12
C LYS A 67 3.09 5.51 -9.34
N ARG A 68 2.25 4.92 -10.20
CA ARG A 68 0.91 5.44 -10.52
C ARG A 68 -0.01 5.42 -9.30
N ALA A 69 -0.08 4.28 -8.61
CA ALA A 69 -0.92 4.17 -7.42
C ALA A 69 -0.42 5.10 -6.31
N TRP A 70 0.90 5.22 -6.13
CA TRP A 70 1.48 6.12 -5.14
C TRP A 70 1.10 7.58 -5.36
N ALA A 71 1.22 8.07 -6.61
CA ALA A 71 0.87 9.45 -6.95
C ALA A 71 -0.65 9.70 -6.81
N TYR A 72 -1.48 8.76 -7.25
CA TYR A 72 -2.94 8.87 -7.13
C TYR A 72 -3.38 8.98 -5.66
N TRP A 73 -2.95 8.04 -4.81
CA TRP A 73 -3.32 8.07 -3.40
C TRP A 73 -2.66 9.21 -2.64
N GLY A 74 -1.47 9.67 -3.09
CA GLY A 74 -0.84 10.89 -2.61
C GLY A 74 -1.71 12.12 -2.83
N LEU A 75 -2.26 12.27 -4.02
CA LEU A 75 -3.22 13.34 -4.33
C LEU A 75 -4.50 13.21 -3.49
N VAL A 76 -5.11 12.01 -3.47
CA VAL A 76 -6.41 11.77 -2.84
C VAL A 76 -6.38 11.91 -1.31
N LEU A 77 -5.33 11.38 -0.66
CA LEU A 77 -5.29 11.26 0.80
C LEU A 77 -4.49 12.37 1.48
N VAL A 78 -3.47 12.92 0.83
CA VAL A 78 -2.55 13.89 1.45
C VAL A 78 -2.34 15.15 0.61
N ASN A 79 -3.06 15.32 -0.51
CA ASN A 79 -2.92 16.45 -1.41
C ASN A 79 -1.48 16.67 -1.92
N ASP A 80 -0.73 15.58 -2.12
CA ASP A 80 0.65 15.61 -2.62
C ASP A 80 0.91 14.40 -3.53
N ALA A 81 0.81 14.63 -4.84
CA ALA A 81 1.09 13.63 -5.86
C ALA A 81 2.59 13.41 -6.13
N ALA A 82 3.43 14.38 -5.74
CA ALA A 82 4.87 14.38 -6.00
C ALA A 82 5.68 13.79 -4.83
N ARG A 83 5.01 13.37 -3.76
CA ARG A 83 5.61 12.74 -2.60
C ARG A 83 6.60 11.63 -3.01
N PRO A 84 7.82 11.60 -2.46
CA PRO A 84 8.76 10.51 -2.73
C PRO A 84 8.22 9.18 -2.19
N MET A 85 8.41 8.10 -2.97
CA MET A 85 8.07 6.75 -2.54
C MET A 85 9.01 6.27 -1.43
N PRO A 86 8.56 5.37 -0.54
CA PRO A 86 9.44 4.72 0.44
C PRO A 86 10.53 3.91 -0.27
N GLU A 87 11.78 4.16 0.10
CA GLU A 87 12.95 3.45 -0.42
C GLU A 87 13.29 2.24 0.46
N ARG A 88 13.65 1.11 -0.18
CA ARG A 88 14.07 -0.09 0.54
C ARG A 88 15.41 0.10 1.26
N PHE A 89 16.32 0.84 0.63
CA PHE A 89 17.66 1.09 1.13
C PHE A 89 17.98 2.58 0.96
N PRO A 90 17.63 3.42 1.94
CA PRO A 90 17.94 4.84 1.88
C PRO A 90 19.46 5.00 1.75
N ASN A 91 19.91 5.76 0.75
CA ASN A 91 21.32 6.00 0.43
C ASN A 91 22.11 4.83 -0.20
N ALA A 92 21.48 3.77 -0.71
CA ALA A 92 22.22 2.69 -1.39
C ALA A 92 23.09 3.19 -2.57
N ASN A 93 22.65 4.25 -3.26
CA ASN A 93 23.42 4.88 -4.34
C ASN A 93 24.58 5.77 -3.89
N ARG A 94 24.83 5.95 -2.58
CA ARG A 94 26.04 6.66 -2.09
C ARG A 94 27.28 5.78 -2.12
N LEU A 95 27.13 4.46 -2.10
CA LEU A 95 28.26 3.54 -2.17
C LEU A 95 28.65 3.32 -3.64
N ASP A 96 29.39 4.27 -4.21
CA ASP A 96 30.00 4.09 -5.52
C ASP A 96 31.22 3.18 -5.38
N TRP A 97 30.97 1.86 -5.49
CA TRP A 97 32.02 0.84 -5.43
C TRP A 97 33.13 1.05 -6.46
N ARG A 98 32.89 1.85 -7.52
CA ARG A 98 33.90 2.18 -8.54
C ARG A 98 34.95 3.18 -8.05
N LYS A 99 34.74 3.85 -6.92
CA LYS A 99 35.66 4.86 -6.36
C LYS A 99 36.52 4.33 -5.20
N ALA A 100 36.46 3.03 -4.91
CA ALA A 100 37.17 2.41 -3.80
C ALA A 100 38.47 1.68 -4.20
N THR A 101 39.05 2.01 -5.35
CA THR A 101 40.34 1.49 -5.86
C THR A 101 41.29 2.63 -6.13
#